data_AF-A0A9E3HUH2-F1
#
_entry.id   AF-A0A9E3HUH2-F1
#
_cell.length_a   1.000
_cell.length_b   1.000
_cell.length_c   1.000
_cell.angle_alpha   90.00
_cell.angle_beta   90.00
_cell.angle_gamma   90.00
#
_symmetry.space_group_name_H-M   'P 1'
#
loop_
_entity.id
_entity.type
_entity.pdbx_description
1 polymer ?
#
loop_
_entity_poly.entity_id
_entity_poly.type
_entity_poly.pdbx_seq_one_letter_code
_entity_poly.pdbx_strand_id
1 'polypeptide(L)'
;MEKAEKKKVFRRLLWLFAISYLLSNGPGLLLVNKPVLVGGMALLYVWALFWGVVQIGIILYAYFKLWKHEADEYEHTSAEPAAAGEGR
;
A
#
# COMPACT_ATOMS: atom_id res chain seq x y z
N MET A 1 -9.71 -7.93 15.85
CA MET A 1 -10.43 -7.98 14.55
C MET A 1 -10.50 -9.44 14.15
N GLU A 2 -11.68 -9.94 13.81
CA GLU A 2 -11.86 -11.35 13.47
C GLU A 2 -11.12 -11.70 12.16
N LYS A 3 -10.62 -12.93 12.00
CA LYS A 3 -9.88 -13.34 10.78
C LYS A 3 -10.71 -13.10 9.50
N ALA A 4 -12.02 -13.30 9.57
CA ALA A 4 -12.94 -13.06 8.46
C ALA A 4 -13.00 -11.56 8.07
N GLU A 5 -13.03 -10.67 9.06
CA GLU A 5 -13.02 -9.22 8.85
C GLU A 5 -11.70 -8.75 8.23
N LYS A 6 -10.56 -9.23 8.76
CA LYS A 6 -9.22 -8.95 8.19
C LYS A 6 -9.16 -9.33 6.71
N LYS A 7 -9.65 -10.51 6.33
CA LYS A 7 -9.69 -10.98 4.94
C LYS A 7 -10.57 -10.09 4.04
N LYS A 8 -11.68 -9.57 4.56
CA LYS A 8 -12.59 -8.67 3.84
C LYS A 8 -11.95 -7.29 3.63
N VAL A 9 -11.32 -6.75 4.66
CA VAL A 9 -10.56 -5.49 4.60
C VAL A 9 -9.39 -5.62 3.61
N PHE A 10 -8.59 -6.68 3.72
CA PHE A 10 -7.49 -6.96 2.79
C PHE A 10 -7.96 -6.99 1.34
N ARG A 11 -9.03 -7.73 1.04
CA ARG A 11 -9.58 -7.83 -0.33
C ARG A 11 -10.04 -6.48 -0.86
N ARG A 12 -10.63 -5.65 0.00
CA ARG A 12 -11.03 -4.28 -0.37
C ARG A 12 -9.81 -3.42 -0.68
N LEU A 13 -8.78 -3.47 0.15
CA LEU A 13 -7.53 -2.73 -0.07
C LEU A 13 -6.83 -3.20 -1.34
N LEU A 14 -6.81 -4.50 -1.61
CA LEU A 14 -6.24 -5.06 -2.84
C LEU A 14 -6.96 -4.52 -4.09
N TRP A 15 -8.29 -4.51 -4.07
CA TRP A 15 -9.08 -3.93 -5.17
C TRP A 15 -8.82 -2.43 -5.33
N LEU A 16 -8.79 -1.67 -4.23
CA LEU A 16 -8.49 -0.24 -4.26
C LEU A 16 -7.09 0.03 -4.84
N PHE A 17 -6.10 -0.78 -4.44
CA PHE A 17 -4.74 -0.67 -4.96
C PHE A 17 -4.68 -1.00 -6.45
N ALA A 18 -5.30 -2.09 -6.89
CA ALA A 18 -5.34 -2.49 -8.29
C ALA A 18 -6.00 -1.43 -9.17
N ILE A 19 -7.15 -0.89 -8.75
CA ILE A 19 -7.85 0.19 -9.46
C ILE A 19 -6.96 1.44 -9.51
N SER A 20 -6.40 1.83 -8.36
CA SER A 20 -5.49 2.99 -8.30
C SER A 20 -4.29 2.82 -9.24
N TYR A 21 -3.71 1.63 -9.32
CA TYR A 21 -2.58 1.33 -10.21
C TYR A 21 -2.98 1.44 -11.69
N LEU A 22 -4.13 0.89 -12.08
CA LEU A 22 -4.62 0.99 -13.46
C LEU A 22 -4.92 2.45 -13.84
N LEU A 23 -5.61 3.19 -12.97
CA LEU A 23 -5.96 4.59 -13.20
C LEU A 23 -4.75 5.54 -13.14
N SER A 24 -3.67 5.15 -12.46
CA SER A 24 -2.42 5.90 -12.48
C SER A 24 -1.82 5.95 -13.89
N ASN A 25 -1.90 4.85 -14.63
CA ASN A 25 -1.22 4.71 -15.92
C ASN A 25 -2.08 5.16 -17.12
N GLY A 26 -3.39 4.85 -17.13
CA GLY A 26 -4.24 5.06 -18.31
C GLY A 26 -4.58 6.53 -18.62
N PRO A 27 -5.43 7.19 -17.80
CA PRO A 27 -5.88 8.57 -18.04
C PRO A 27 -4.77 9.62 -18.08
N GLY A 28 -3.62 9.36 -17.42
CA GLY A 28 -2.52 10.30 -17.36
C GLY A 28 -2.01 10.69 -18.74
N LEU A 29 -1.93 9.73 -19.66
CA LEU A 29 -1.48 9.95 -21.04
C LEU A 29 -2.37 10.93 -21.82
N LEU A 30 -3.64 11.07 -21.44
CA LEU A 30 -4.56 12.03 -22.07
C LEU A 30 -4.29 13.48 -21.64
N LEU A 31 -3.61 13.70 -20.51
CA LEU A 31 -3.27 15.04 -20.00
C LEU A 31 -2.21 15.74 -20.86
N VAL A 32 -1.32 14.98 -21.51
CA VAL A 32 -0.29 15.49 -22.43
C VAL A 32 -0.74 15.53 -23.88
N ASN A 33 -1.74 14.74 -24.27
CA ASN A 33 -2.20 14.66 -25.66
C ASN A 33 -3.06 15.87 -26.11
N LYS A 34 -3.05 16.96 -25.34
CA LYS A 34 -3.73 18.22 -25.66
C LYS A 34 -2.67 19.21 -26.16
N PRO A 35 -2.64 19.55 -27.46
CA PRO A 35 -1.55 20.32 -28.08
C PRO A 35 -1.43 21.78 -27.62
N VAL A 36 -2.26 22.24 -26.68
CA VAL A 36 -2.37 23.65 -26.27
C VAL A 36 -1.72 23.93 -24.91
N LEU A 37 -1.39 22.90 -24.12
CA LEU A 37 -0.88 23.07 -22.76
C LEU A 37 0.62 22.78 -22.71
N VAL A 38 1.44 23.85 -22.71
CA VAL A 38 2.85 23.81 -22.25
C VAL A 38 2.97 23.17 -20.86
N GLY A 39 1.88 23.19 -20.06
CA GLY A 39 1.78 22.54 -18.76
C GLY A 39 1.49 21.03 -18.76
N GLY A 40 1.34 20.36 -19.92
CA GLY A 40 0.97 18.94 -19.98
C GLY A 40 1.95 18.04 -19.21
N MET A 41 3.24 18.33 -19.29
CA MET A 41 4.26 17.55 -18.60
C MET A 41 4.27 17.77 -17.09
N ALA A 42 4.08 19.00 -16.63
CA ALA A 42 3.92 19.29 -15.20
C ALA A 42 2.66 18.61 -14.65
N LEU A 43 1.56 18.65 -15.42
CA LEU A 43 0.30 18.03 -15.03
C LEU A 43 0.41 16.50 -14.94
N LEU A 44 1.22 15.87 -15.80
CA LEU A 44 1.58 14.46 -15.68
C LEU A 44 2.30 14.14 -14.37
N TYR A 45 3.29 14.93 -13.97
CA TYR A 45 4.00 14.70 -12.71
C TYR A 45 3.08 14.86 -11.51
N VAL A 46 2.20 15.87 -11.51
CA VAL A 46 1.17 16.05 -10.47
C VAL A 46 0.24 14.85 -10.42
N TRP A 47 -0.18 14.33 -11.58
CA TRP A 47 -1.02 13.14 -11.68
C TRP A 47 -0.34 11.90 -11.13
N ALA A 48 0.90 11.63 -11.55
CA ALA A 48 1.68 10.51 -11.05
C ALA A 48 1.92 10.60 -9.53
N LEU A 49 2.26 11.80 -9.04
CA LEU A 49 2.46 12.05 -7.62
C LEU A 49 1.17 11.81 -6.82
N PHE A 50 0.03 12.31 -7.31
CA PHE A 50 -1.27 12.08 -6.69
C PHE A 50 -1.56 10.58 -6.52
N TRP A 51 -1.38 9.78 -7.57
CA TRP A 51 -1.62 8.34 -7.48
C TRP A 51 -0.59 7.62 -6.63
N GLY A 52 0.66 8.07 -6.62
CA GLY A 52 1.68 7.58 -5.69
C GLY A 52 1.27 7.78 -4.23
N VAL A 53 0.78 8.97 -3.89
CA VAL A 53 0.27 9.28 -2.54
C VAL A 53 -0.93 8.40 -2.19
N VAL A 54 -1.86 8.17 -3.12
CA VAL A 54 -3.01 7.27 -2.91
C VAL A 54 -2.54 5.84 -2.61
N GLN A 55 -1.60 5.31 -3.39
CA GLN A 55 -1.06 3.96 -3.20
C GLN A 55 -0.31 3.82 -1.87
N ILE A 56 0.53 4.80 -1.52
CA ILE A 56 1.21 4.86 -0.22
C ILE A 56 0.19 4.89 0.91
N GLY A 57 -0.87 5.70 0.78
CA GLY A 57 -1.95 5.76 1.77
C GLY A 57 -2.64 4.41 1.99
N ILE A 58 -2.88 3.64 0.92
CA ILE A 58 -3.44 2.29 1.02
C ILE A 58 -2.49 1.35 1.78
N ILE A 59 -1.19 1.40 1.48
CA ILE A 59 -0.17 0.57 2.14
C ILE A 59 -0.04 0.94 3.62
N LEU A 60 0.03 2.24 3.95
CA LEU A 60 0.08 2.69 5.34
C LEU A 60 -1.16 2.26 6.13
N TYR A 61 -2.35 2.37 5.52
CA TYR A 61 -3.56 1.87 6.14
C TYR A 61 -3.52 0.35 6.38
N ALA A 62 -3.02 -0.42 5.41
CA ALA A 62 -2.83 -1.85 5.56
C ALA A 62 -1.86 -2.15 6.71
N TYR A 63 -0.73 -1.45 6.77
CA TYR A 63 0.26 -1.61 7.83
C TYR A 63 -0.35 -1.36 9.21
N PHE A 64 -0.95 -0.19 9.46
CA PHE A 64 -1.47 0.14 10.78
C PHE A 64 -2.66 -0.72 11.23
N LYS A 65 -3.45 -1.25 10.30
CA LYS A 65 -4.72 -1.92 10.62
C LYS A 65 -4.68 -3.44 10.49
N LEU A 66 -3.85 -3.99 9.62
CA LEU A 66 -3.74 -5.44 9.38
C LEU A 66 -2.43 -5.99 9.94
N TRP A 67 -1.30 -5.34 9.66
CA TRP A 67 0.03 -5.93 9.87
C TRP A 67 0.70 -5.55 11.19
N LYS A 68 0.46 -4.35 11.73
CA LYS A 68 1.18 -3.83 12.89
C LYS A 68 1.21 -4.83 14.05
N HIS A 69 0.06 -5.41 14.41
CA HIS A 69 -0.03 -6.34 15.53
C HIS A 69 0.45 -7.76 15.21
N GLU A 70 0.49 -8.14 13.93
CA GLU A 70 1.05 -9.43 13.54
C GLU A 70 2.58 -9.38 13.59
N ALA A 71 3.20 -8.28 13.15
CA ALA A 71 4.65 -8.08 13.21
C ALA A 71 5.18 -8.17 14.66
N ASP A 72 4.48 -7.51 15.60
CA ASP A 72 4.84 -7.54 17.03
C ASP A 72 4.78 -8.97 17.62
N GLU A 73 3.80 -9.79 17.19
CA GLU A 73 3.58 -11.17 17.65
C GLU A 73 4.64 -12.16 17.08
N TYR A 74 5.07 -11.95 15.83
CA TYR A 74 6.17 -12.71 15.21
C TYR A 74 7.53 -12.40 15.84
N GLU A 75 7.79 -11.14 16.19
CA GLU A 75 9.05 -10.73 16.82
C GLU A 75 9.20 -11.34 18.23
N HIS A 76 8.11 -11.38 19.00
CA HIS A 76 8.10 -11.98 20.34
C HIS A 76 8.25 -13.52 20.32
N THR A 77 7.61 -14.20 19.36
CA THR A 77 7.69 -15.67 19.21
C THR A 77 9.06 -16.13 18.72
N SER A 78 9.73 -15.32 17.89
CA SER A 78 11.05 -15.65 17.34
C SER A 78 12.20 -15.48 18.35
N ALA A 79 11.97 -14.73 19.44
CA ALA A 79 12.95 -14.52 20.51
C ALA A 79 12.99 -15.65 21.56
N GLU A 80 11.95 -16.49 21.65
CA GLU A 80 11.79 -17.46 22.74
C GLU A 80 12.65 -18.75 22.66
N PRO A 81 13.02 -19.33 21.48
CA PRO A 81 13.81 -20.56 21.48
C PRO A 81 15.31 -20.38 21.76
N ALA A 82 15.84 -19.15 21.73
CA ALA A 82 17.27 -18.90 21.92
C ALA A 82 17.71 -18.85 23.39
N ALA A 83 16.80 -18.57 24.32
CA ALA A 83 17.12 -18.42 25.75
C ALA A 83 17.00 -19.72 26.57
N ALA A 84 16.42 -20.79 26.01
CA ALA A 84 16.13 -22.04 26.73
C ALA A 84 17.21 -23.13 26.57
N GLY A 85 18.38 -22.79 26.02
CA GLY A 85 19.40 -23.75 25.59
C GLY A 85 20.74 -23.72 26.33
N GLU A 86 20.89 -22.95 27.41
CA GLU A 86 22.17 -22.84 28.13
C GLU A 86 22.00 -23.21 29.61
N GLY A 87 22.06 -24.51 29.87
CA GLY A 87 21.90 -25.10 31.20
C GLY A 87 22.32 -26.57 31.18
N ARG A 88 23.58 -26.82 30.83
CA ARG A 88 24.30 -28.08 31.05
C ARG A 88 25.61 -27.77 31.76
#